data_AF-A0A382V534-F1
#
_entry.id   AF-A0A382V534-F1
#
_cell.length_a   1.000
_cell.length_b   1.000
_cell.length_c   1.000
_cell.angle_alpha   90.00
_cell.angle_beta   90.00
_cell.angle_gamma   90.00
#
_symmetry.space_group_name_H-M   'P 1'
#
loop_
_entity.id
_entity.type
_entity.pdbx_description
1 polymer ?
#
loop_
_entity_poly.entity_id
_entity_poly.type
_entity_poly.pdbx_seq_one_letter_code
_entity_poly.pdbx_strand_id
1 'polypeptide(L)'
;INGIPVEESRLSMEIMILADKTDVSEELSRSLSHIDQFRQLMKLDEPVGKRLNFLTQELNREVNTLGVKAADVTVSRDVIDLKSGIEKIREQIQNIL
;
A
#
# COMPACT_ATOMS: atom_id res chain seq x y z
N ILE A 1 10.36 33.54 -26.94
CA ILE A 1 10.43 32.09 -26.68
C ILE A 1 9.41 31.46 -27.61
N ASN A 2 9.84 30.98 -28.78
CA ASN A 2 8.93 30.28 -29.69
C ASN A 2 8.52 28.98 -29.00
N GLY A 3 7.21 28.79 -28.82
CA GLY A 3 6.65 27.62 -28.16
C GLY A 3 7.14 26.35 -28.84
N ILE A 4 7.65 25.42 -28.05
CA ILE A 4 7.98 24.08 -28.52
C ILE A 4 6.67 23.47 -29.03
N PRO A 5 6.60 22.99 -30.29
CA PRO A 5 5.42 22.29 -30.78
C PRO A 5 5.20 21.04 -29.90
N VAL A 6 4.10 21.03 -29.15
CA VAL A 6 3.70 19.87 -28.35
C VAL A 6 2.79 19.00 -29.21
N GLU A 7 3.20 17.77 -29.49
CA GLU A 7 2.27 16.77 -30.04
C GLU A 7 1.27 16.39 -28.94
N GLU A 8 0.01 16.76 -29.13
CA GLU A 8 -1.07 16.50 -28.16
C GLU A 8 -1.23 15.01 -27.83
N SER A 9 -0.99 14.12 -28.80
CA SER A 9 -1.01 12.67 -28.61
C SER A 9 0.07 12.19 -27.63
N ARG A 10 1.29 12.71 -27.76
CA ARG A 10 2.41 12.43 -26.85
C ARG A 10 2.15 12.98 -25.47
N LEU A 11 1.67 14.22 -25.37
CA LEU A 11 1.31 14.82 -24.08
C LEU A 11 0.23 14.00 -23.36
N SER A 12 -0.82 13.58 -24.08
CA SER A 12 -1.89 12.76 -23.51
C SER A 12 -1.38 11.40 -23.00
N MET A 13 -0.46 10.78 -23.75
CA MET A 13 0.17 9.52 -23.34
C MET A 13 1.04 9.70 -22.08
N GLU A 14 1.84 10.76 -22.02
CA GLU A 14 2.68 11.06 -20.84
C GLU A 14 1.83 11.34 -19.60
N ILE A 15 0.71 12.07 -19.74
CA ILE A 15 -0.24 12.30 -18.65
C ILE A 15 -0.85 10.99 -18.16
N MET A 16 -1.27 10.10 -19.07
CA MET A 16 -1.84 8.79 -18.70
C MET A 16 -0.81 7.93 -17.94
N ILE A 17 0.43 7.88 -18.42
CA ILE A 17 1.51 7.15 -17.76
C ILE A 17 1.80 7.74 -16.37
N LEU A 18 1.79 9.07 -16.25
CA LEU A 18 2.02 9.73 -14.97
C LEU A 18 0.88 9.43 -13.98
N ALA A 19 -0.38 9.52 -14.43
CA ALA A 19 -1.54 9.22 -13.61
C ALA A 19 -1.52 7.77 -13.10
N ASP A 20 -1.21 6.79 -13.96
CA ASP A 20 -1.07 5.39 -13.57
C ASP A 20 0.07 5.17 -12.55
N LYS A 21 1.17 5.90 -12.70
CA LYS A 21 2.32 5.84 -11.77
C LYS A 21 2.06 6.49 -10.42
N THR A 22 1.12 7.41 -10.31
CA THR A 22 0.83 8.14 -9.07
C THR A 22 -0.46 7.72 -8.39
N ASP A 23 -1.35 7.00 -9.09
CA ASP A 23 -2.61 6.52 -8.50
C ASP A 23 -2.35 5.37 -7.51
N VAL A 24 -2.74 5.62 -6.27
CA VAL A 24 -2.61 4.71 -5.12
C VAL A 24 -3.96 4.21 -4.60
N SER A 25 -5.05 4.50 -5.31
CA SER A 25 -6.41 4.24 -4.84
C SER A 25 -6.65 2.74 -4.61
N GLU A 26 -6.09 1.89 -5.47
CA GLU A 26 -6.22 0.45 -5.39
C GLU A 26 -5.49 -0.10 -4.15
N GLU A 27 -4.25 0.31 -3.92
CA GLU A 27 -3.43 -0.12 -2.78
C GLU A 27 -4.05 0.31 -1.45
N LEU A 28 -4.64 1.52 -1.39
CA LEU A 28 -5.35 1.99 -0.20
C LEU A 28 -6.61 1.14 0.06
N SER A 29 -7.42 0.89 -0.97
CA SER A 29 -8.63 0.06 -0.88
C SER A 29 -8.30 -1.36 -0.41
N ARG A 30 -7.27 -1.98 -0.98
CA ARG A 30 -6.78 -3.30 -0.57
C ARG A 30 -6.26 -3.30 0.87
N SER A 31 -5.44 -2.31 1.24
CA SER A 31 -4.94 -2.18 2.62
C SER A 31 -6.08 -2.13 3.63
N LEU A 32 -7.12 -1.34 3.37
CA LEU A 32 -8.31 -1.25 4.23
C LEU A 32 -9.05 -2.59 4.31
N SER A 33 -9.21 -3.29 3.18
CA SER A 33 -9.81 -4.63 3.15
C SER A 33 -9.01 -5.65 3.97
N HIS A 34 -7.67 -5.65 3.85
CA HIS A 34 -6.81 -6.52 4.65
C HIS A 34 -6.92 -6.21 6.15
N ILE A 35 -6.98 -4.93 6.54
CA ILE A 35 -7.17 -4.52 7.93
C ILE A 35 -8.51 -5.00 8.48
N ASP A 36 -9.59 -4.91 7.70
CA ASP A 36 -10.90 -5.39 8.13
C ASP A 36 -10.90 -6.92 8.31
N GLN A 37 -10.37 -7.67 7.34
CA GLN A 37 -10.21 -9.12 7.45
C GLN A 37 -9.34 -9.51 8.66
N PHE A 38 -8.26 -8.77 8.92
CA PHE A 38 -7.41 -8.98 10.08
C PHE A 38 -8.20 -8.85 11.38
N ARG A 39 -9.00 -7.78 11.52
CA ARG A 39 -9.88 -7.55 12.67
C ARG A 39 -10.95 -8.62 12.83
N GLN A 40 -11.49 -9.15 11.72
CA GLN A 40 -12.45 -10.24 11.76
C GLN A 40 -11.81 -11.55 12.26
N LEU A 41 -10.62 -11.90 11.76
CA LEU A 41 -9.90 -13.09 12.20
C LEU A 41 -9.58 -13.08 13.69
N MET A 42 -9.19 -11.92 14.25
CA MET A 42 -8.91 -11.82 15.69
C MET A 42 -10.12 -12.09 16.60
N LYS A 43 -11.34 -12.11 16.07
CA LYS A 43 -12.57 -12.40 16.84
C LYS A 43 -12.94 -13.88 16.87
N LEU A 44 -12.23 -14.72 16.10
CA LEU A 44 -12.53 -16.14 16.01
C LEU A 44 -11.91 -16.89 17.20
N ASP A 45 -12.66 -17.84 17.76
CA ASP A 45 -12.19 -18.74 18.82
C ASP A 45 -11.53 -19.99 18.20
N GLU A 46 -10.55 -19.76 17.32
CA GLU A 46 -9.78 -20.82 16.67
C GLU A 46 -8.35 -20.34 16.36
N PRO A 47 -7.39 -21.24 16.09
CA PRO A 47 -6.05 -20.85 15.66
C PRO A 47 -6.07 -20.04 14.34
N VAL A 48 -5.67 -18.77 14.42
CA VAL A 48 -5.66 -17.83 13.27
C VAL A 48 -4.27 -17.34 12.87
N GLY A 49 -3.21 -17.67 13.61
CA GLY A 49 -1.87 -17.10 13.43
C GLY A 49 -1.32 -17.17 12.00
N LYS A 50 -1.51 -18.29 11.28
CA LYS A 50 -1.07 -18.42 9.88
C LYS A 50 -1.81 -17.47 8.93
N ARG A 51 -3.13 -17.30 9.13
CA ARG A 51 -3.96 -16.39 8.33
C ARG A 51 -3.63 -14.93 8.64
N LEU A 52 -3.40 -14.59 9.91
CA LEU A 52 -2.93 -13.27 10.31
C LEU A 52 -1.56 -12.96 9.68
N ASN A 53 -0.62 -13.92 9.70
CA ASN A 53 0.69 -13.74 9.08
C ASN A 53 0.59 -13.48 7.56
N PHE A 54 -0.31 -14.18 6.87
CA PHE A 54 -0.59 -13.93 5.45
C PHE A 54 -1.12 -12.51 5.21
N LEU A 55 -2.13 -12.07 5.98
CA LEU A 55 -2.66 -10.71 5.84
C LEU A 55 -1.63 -9.62 6.15
N THR A 56 -0.75 -9.84 7.13
CA THR A 56 0.36 -8.93 7.43
C THR A 56 1.33 -8.82 6.24
N GLN A 57 1.60 -9.91 5.52
CA GLN A 57 2.44 -9.89 4.32
C GLN A 57 1.77 -9.12 3.18
N GLU A 58 0.48 -9.37 2.94
CA GLU A 58 -0.27 -8.64 1.92
C GLU A 58 -0.33 -7.14 2.24
N LEU A 59 -0.59 -6.77 3.51
CA LEU A 59 -0.57 -5.37 3.93
C LEU A 59 0.80 -4.71 3.73
N ASN A 60 1.90 -5.44 4.00
CA ASN A 60 3.26 -4.95 3.71
C ASN A 60 3.44 -4.71 2.20
N ARG A 61 2.94 -5.62 1.36
CA ARG A 61 3.00 -5.50 -0.10
C ARG A 61 2.29 -4.24 -0.58
N GLU A 62 1.07 -3.99 -0.13
CA GLU A 62 0.31 -2.79 -0.51
C GLU A 62 1.00 -1.50 -0.04
N VAL A 63 1.53 -1.48 1.19
CA VAL A 63 2.26 -0.31 1.73
C VAL A 63 3.58 -0.06 0.99
N ASN A 64 4.27 -1.09 0.52
CA ASN A 64 5.45 -0.91 -0.32
C ASN A 64 5.10 -0.26 -1.67
N THR A 65 4.03 -0.72 -2.31
CA THR A 65 3.56 -0.15 -3.59
C THR A 65 3.10 1.30 -3.42
N LEU A 66 2.36 1.61 -2.35
CA LEU A 66 2.02 2.97 -1.93
C LEU A 66 3.25 3.89 -1.87
N GLY A 67 4.31 3.44 -1.19
CA GLY A 67 5.54 4.20 -1.06
C GLY A 67 6.30 4.43 -2.37
N VAL A 68 6.22 3.50 -3.32
CA VAL A 68 6.87 3.65 -4.64
C VAL A 68 6.09 4.64 -5.53
N LYS A 69 4.76 4.64 -5.45
CA LYS A 69 3.90 5.51 -6.26
C LYS A 69 3.72 6.92 -5.68
N ALA A 70 3.85 7.08 -4.37
CA ALA A 70 3.70 8.37 -3.70
C ALA A 70 4.98 9.22 -3.80
N ALA A 71 5.00 10.19 -4.70
CA ALA A 71 6.11 11.16 -4.86
C ALA A 71 6.10 12.30 -3.81
N ASP A 72 5.33 12.17 -2.74
CA ASP A 72 5.13 13.20 -1.72
C ASP A 72 5.87 12.85 -0.41
N VAL A 73 6.55 13.84 0.17
CA VAL A 73 7.38 13.66 1.38
C VAL A 73 6.53 13.35 2.61
N THR A 74 5.31 13.88 2.70
CA THR A 74 4.38 13.60 3.79
C THR A 74 3.94 12.15 3.71
N VAL A 75 3.50 11.70 2.54
CA VAL A 75 3.09 10.30 2.33
C VAL A 75 4.24 9.33 2.58
N SER A 76 5.47 9.71 2.22
CA SER A 76 6.65 8.89 2.51
C SER A 76 6.86 8.65 4.01
N ARG A 77 6.56 9.64 4.87
CA ARG A 77 6.63 9.49 6.33
C ARG A 77 5.55 8.54 6.84
N ASP A 78 4.32 8.73 6.36
CA ASP A 78 3.20 7.85 6.74
C ASP A 78 3.48 6.39 6.35
N VAL A 79 4.08 6.15 5.17
CA VAL A 79 4.51 4.82 4.72
C VAL A 79 5.55 4.21 5.66
N ILE A 80 6.51 4.99 6.15
CA ILE A 80 7.51 4.50 7.11
C ILE A 80 6.84 4.08 8.43
N ASP A 81 5.92 4.91 8.93
CA ASP A 81 5.19 4.62 10.17
C ASP A 81 4.31 3.37 10.02
N LEU A 82 3.63 3.23 8.89
CA LEU A 82 2.87 2.02 8.54
C LEU A 82 3.76 0.77 8.53
N LYS A 83 4.93 0.83 7.87
CA LYS A 83 5.88 -0.30 7.85
C LYS A 83 6.36 -0.67 9.25
N SER A 84 6.64 0.32 10.11
CA SER A 84 7.00 0.06 11.50
C SER A 84 5.87 -0.62 12.28
N GLY A 85 4.62 -0.19 12.09
CA GLY A 85 3.45 -0.82 12.70
C GLY A 85 3.24 -2.26 12.24
N ILE A 86 3.35 -2.50 10.93
CA ILE A 86 3.24 -3.84 10.33
C ILE A 86 4.31 -4.78 10.88
N GLU A 87 5.54 -4.30 11.05
CA GLU A 87 6.63 -5.11 11.60
C GLU A 87 6.36 -5.51 13.05
N LYS A 88 5.90 -4.57 13.89
CA LYS A 88 5.48 -4.89 15.26
C LYS A 88 4.37 -5.94 15.29
N ILE A 89 3.37 -5.82 14.41
CA ILE A 89 2.29 -6.82 14.28
C ILE A 89 2.88 -8.19 13.89
N ARG A 90 3.81 -8.22 12.94
CA ARG A 90 4.49 -9.44 12.49
C ARG A 90 5.22 -10.14 13.64
N GLU A 91 5.97 -9.40 14.45
CA GLU A 91 6.64 -9.91 15.64
C GLU A 91 5.65 -10.49 16.65
N GLN A 92 4.53 -9.80 16.91
CA GLN A 92 3.49 -10.32 17.81
C GLN A 92 2.91 -11.64 17.31
N ILE A 93 2.59 -11.73 16.02
CA ILE A 93 2.06 -12.97 15.41
C ILE A 93 3.06 -14.11 15.56
N GLN A 94 4.35 -13.87 15.39
CA GLN A 94 5.39 -14.90 15.54
C GLN A 94 5.58 -15.38 16.97
N ASN A 95 5.26 -14.55 17.97
CA ASN A 95 5.37 -14.93 19.38
C ASN A 95 4.20 -15.80 19.87
N ILE A 96 3.05 -15.78 19.19
CA ILE A 96 1.83 -16.53 19.55
C ILE A 96 1.53 -17.71 18.61
N LEU A 97 2.28 -17.81 17.51
CA LEU A 97 2.23 -18.91 16.55
C LEU A 97 2.88 -20.18 17.12
#